data_AF-E1QSI4-F1
#
_entry.id   AF-E1QSI4-F1
#
_cell.length_a   1.000
_cell.length_b   1.000
_cell.length_c   1.000
_cell.angle_alpha   90.00
_cell.angle_beta   90.00
_cell.angle_gamma   90.00
#
_symmetry.space_group_name_H-M   'P 1'
#
loop_
_entity.id
_entity.type
_entity.pdbx_description
1 polymer ?
#
loop_
_entity_poly.entity_id
_entity_poly.type
_entity_poly.pdbx_seq_one_letter_code
_entity_poly.pdbx_strand_id
1 'polypeptide(L)'
;MQRGNTSDSSINELSINKLGDVLGIVEKSINENSRLILTVSSKLSYNDLISKLFIGSYVVVVDASTGNEALLRVNKVESIMSPPLSIKGTNSTYVRIAGDFVISRVRGNGSYRYSSLIVIPINGSLVIYPSSEVIREFLGLTGNLSFGKALINGYDIPITLSEDALSGGLLIMGQPGCGKSFFIKRLIKELYSTSSYENIVILDRTGEYTKDIIENGIDASALIPVDLMKLGRPADIDELKKYVVDKLRILGFQRRKAKISMSMSKNDGIEFNIDFRRKGFGKLSIMPLSIRFRWFIERAANYLDPEIKYVVTTLMMENEKALNTVQSFISAIKDPELLNIIGRGPINKAVDLAYSLKDTGFFDAMVNIDGENMDISVFSPIRVLRSRVAIIDLHELPDSLMSIYEIILIEDIVKWFIGSRDNKVIMIVDNVEGLMGNKDLLNSLINSIRIGRSHGIYFIVATRLFSRKLYREFGNLMIMRMNSSTKLGCQENTNLLNNEFILISPWLNINCIKGSIA
;
A
#
# COMPACT_ATOMS: atom_id res chain seq x y z
N MET A 1 -44.03 43.39 38.35
CA MET A 1 -44.14 41.91 38.46
C MET A 1 -44.74 41.37 37.18
N GLN A 2 -43.94 40.71 36.33
CA GLN A 2 -44.36 39.55 35.52
C GLN A 2 -43.09 38.85 35.01
N ARG A 3 -43.09 37.52 35.16
CA ARG A 3 -41.95 36.61 35.07
C ARG A 3 -41.75 36.12 33.63
N GLY A 4 -40.50 36.14 33.19
CA GLY A 4 -39.79 34.91 32.79
C GLY A 4 -40.08 34.31 31.41
N ASN A 5 -39.62 34.97 30.35
CA ASN A 5 -39.20 34.31 29.10
C ASN A 5 -37.66 34.20 29.09
N THR A 6 -37.10 33.20 29.76
CA THR A 6 -35.65 32.90 29.67
C THR A 6 -35.40 31.42 30.00
N SER A 7 -35.47 30.55 29.00
CA SER A 7 -34.78 29.24 29.02
C SER A 7 -34.58 28.61 27.65
N ASP A 8 -35.20 29.13 26.58
CA ASP A 8 -35.09 28.55 25.22
C ASP A 8 -34.13 29.31 24.29
N SER A 9 -33.37 30.29 24.77
CA SER A 9 -32.56 31.19 23.91
C SER A 9 -31.06 31.26 24.23
N SER A 10 -30.51 30.29 24.99
CA SER A 10 -29.07 30.24 25.30
C SER A 10 -28.30 29.11 24.61
N ILE A 11 -28.97 28.32 23.77
CA ILE A 11 -28.31 27.49 22.76
C ILE A 11 -28.24 28.35 21.50
N ASN A 12 -27.26 29.25 21.41
CA ASN A 12 -26.98 29.96 20.15
C ASN A 12 -26.27 28.99 19.19
N GLU A 13 -27.11 28.14 18.62
CA GLU A 13 -27.18 27.33 17.39
C GLU A 13 -26.12 27.39 16.26
N LEU A 14 -25.00 28.12 16.35
CA LEU A 14 -24.09 28.23 15.18
C LEU A 14 -22.93 27.22 15.16
N SER A 15 -22.64 26.52 16.26
CA SER A 15 -21.59 25.49 16.32
C SER A 15 -22.07 24.11 16.80
N ILE A 16 -23.07 24.03 17.68
CA ILE A 16 -23.58 22.74 18.19
C ILE A 16 -24.39 21.99 17.13
N ASN A 17 -25.16 22.70 16.29
CA ASN A 17 -25.88 22.09 15.16
C ASN A 17 -24.95 21.47 14.11
N LYS A 18 -23.65 21.82 14.12
CA LYS A 18 -22.64 21.18 13.28
C LYS A 18 -22.13 19.86 13.86
N LEU A 19 -22.30 19.65 15.18
CA LEU A 19 -21.84 18.45 15.87
C LEU A 19 -22.78 17.26 15.63
N GLY A 20 -24.09 17.50 15.57
CA GLY A 20 -25.10 16.47 15.33
C GLY A 20 -26.33 16.63 16.23
N ASP A 21 -27.06 15.55 16.45
CA ASP A 21 -28.33 15.58 17.21
C ASP A 21 -28.07 15.53 18.71
N VAL A 22 -28.61 16.50 19.45
CA VAL A 22 -28.55 16.49 20.92
C VAL A 22 -29.45 15.38 21.46
N LEU A 23 -28.84 14.41 22.14
CA LEU A 23 -29.55 13.28 22.75
C LEU A 23 -30.04 13.60 24.15
N GLY A 24 -29.34 14.46 24.90
CA GLY A 24 -29.74 14.82 26.25
C GLY A 24 -28.64 15.53 27.04
N ILE A 25 -28.90 15.70 28.34
CA ILE A 25 -28.04 16.39 29.29
C ILE A 25 -27.51 15.39 30.32
N VAL A 26 -26.22 15.50 30.66
CA VAL A 26 -25.57 14.69 31.69
C VAL A 26 -26.00 15.16 33.07
N GLU A 27 -26.62 14.27 33.84
CA GLU A 27 -27.06 14.48 35.22
C GLU A 27 -26.05 13.93 36.24
N LYS A 28 -25.28 12.92 35.82
CA LYS A 28 -24.23 12.31 36.62
C LYS A 28 -23.21 11.62 35.71
N SER A 29 -21.93 11.77 36.03
CA SER A 29 -20.82 11.06 35.38
C SER A 29 -20.02 10.25 36.40
N ILE A 30 -19.67 9.00 36.05
CA ILE A 30 -18.78 8.14 36.84
C ILE A 30 -17.69 7.62 35.89
N ASN A 31 -16.44 7.62 36.34
CA ASN A 31 -15.33 7.00 35.62
C ASN A 31 -14.94 5.69 36.31
N GLU A 32 -15.00 4.57 35.60
CA GLU A 32 -14.60 3.24 36.06
C GLU A 32 -13.61 2.64 35.06
N ASN A 33 -12.32 2.59 35.41
CA ASN A 33 -11.28 1.92 34.61
C ASN A 33 -11.24 2.35 33.12
N SER A 34 -11.33 3.66 32.84
CA SER A 34 -11.41 4.24 31.49
C SER A 34 -12.74 4.07 30.76
N ARG A 35 -13.78 3.63 31.48
CA ARG A 35 -15.17 3.69 31.02
C ARG A 35 -15.88 4.84 31.67
N LEU A 36 -16.63 5.58 30.87
CA LEU A 36 -17.47 6.66 31.34
C LEU A 36 -18.91 6.15 31.43
N ILE A 37 -19.49 6.23 32.62
CA ILE A 37 -20.90 5.91 32.88
C ILE A 37 -21.64 7.22 33.08
N LEU A 38 -22.57 7.50 32.17
CA LEU A 38 -23.34 8.73 32.13
C LEU A 38 -24.80 8.43 32.46
N THR A 39 -25.37 9.13 33.42
CA THR A 39 -26.82 9.25 33.57
C THR A 39 -27.26 10.46 32.75
N VAL A 40 -28.12 10.24 31.76
CA VAL A 40 -28.56 11.25 30.81
C VAL A 40 -30.06 11.48 30.92
N SER A 41 -30.48 12.73 31.05
CA SER A 41 -31.86 13.16 30.93
C SER A 41 -32.14 13.63 29.50
N SER A 42 -33.25 13.19 28.91
CA SER A 42 -33.60 13.50 27.52
C SER A 42 -35.06 13.90 27.37
N LYS A 43 -35.33 14.80 26.42
CA LYS A 43 -36.68 15.10 25.93
C LYS A 43 -37.16 14.10 24.88
N LEU A 44 -36.27 13.26 24.34
CA LEU A 44 -36.60 12.22 23.36
C LEU A 44 -37.25 11.02 24.04
N SER A 45 -38.04 10.25 23.29
CA SER A 45 -38.58 8.99 23.79
C SER A 45 -37.46 7.95 23.93
N TYR A 46 -37.68 6.94 24.78
CA TYR A 46 -36.74 5.84 24.95
C TYR A 46 -36.45 5.09 23.63
N ASN A 47 -37.47 4.93 22.79
CA ASN A 47 -37.33 4.27 21.49
C ASN A 47 -36.45 5.09 20.54
N ASP A 48 -36.62 6.41 20.50
CA ASP A 48 -35.78 7.29 19.69
C ASP A 48 -34.33 7.27 20.17
N LEU A 49 -34.11 7.24 21.48
CA LEU A 49 -32.76 7.13 22.06
C LEU A 49 -32.07 5.83 21.69
N ILE A 50 -32.74 4.67 21.85
CA ILE A 50 -32.13 3.37 21.52
C ILE A 50 -31.88 3.20 20.03
N SER A 51 -32.71 3.81 19.17
CA SER A 51 -32.45 3.78 17.72
C SER A 51 -31.09 4.41 17.35
N LYS A 52 -30.59 5.35 18.17
CA LYS A 52 -29.29 6.02 17.99
C LYS A 52 -28.19 5.46 18.88
N LEU A 53 -28.53 5.00 20.08
CA LEU A 53 -27.60 4.51 21.10
C LEU A 53 -27.60 2.98 21.17
N PHE A 54 -26.94 2.35 20.19
CA PHE A 54 -26.72 0.90 20.19
C PHE A 54 -25.25 0.57 20.51
N ILE A 55 -25.00 -0.69 20.89
CA ILE A 55 -23.65 -1.16 21.23
C ILE A 55 -22.72 -1.00 20.02
N GLY A 56 -21.59 -0.33 20.23
CA GLY A 56 -20.60 -0.01 19.21
C GLY A 56 -20.78 1.35 18.53
N SER A 57 -21.91 2.04 18.72
CA SER A 57 -22.12 3.41 18.24
C SER A 57 -21.22 4.40 18.98
N TYR A 58 -20.90 5.53 18.35
CA TYR A 58 -20.16 6.63 18.95
C TYR A 58 -21.07 7.76 19.39
N VAL A 59 -20.74 8.37 20.51
CA VAL A 59 -21.37 9.62 21.01
C VAL A 59 -20.30 10.63 21.34
N VAL A 60 -20.62 11.91 21.18
CA VAL A 60 -19.77 13.02 21.63
C VAL A 60 -20.39 13.61 22.89
N VAL A 61 -19.56 13.80 23.91
CA VAL A 61 -19.94 14.52 25.13
C VAL A 61 -19.24 15.86 25.16
N VAL A 62 -20.00 16.93 25.29
CA VAL A 62 -19.47 18.30 25.35
C VAL A 62 -19.55 18.79 26.79
N ASP A 63 -18.39 18.99 27.41
CA ASP A 63 -18.29 19.46 28.79
C ASP A 63 -18.83 20.89 28.92
N ALA A 64 -19.81 21.09 29.80
CA ALA A 64 -20.47 22.38 29.96
C ALA A 64 -19.57 23.49 30.54
N SER A 65 -18.50 23.13 31.26
CA SER A 65 -17.62 24.13 31.90
C SER A 65 -16.50 24.61 30.98
N THR A 66 -15.93 23.69 30.22
CA THR A 66 -14.73 23.94 29.41
C THR A 66 -15.02 24.00 27.91
N GLY A 67 -16.16 23.46 27.46
CA GLY A 67 -16.45 23.24 26.05
C GLY A 67 -15.54 22.18 25.42
N ASN A 68 -14.84 21.38 26.22
CA ASN A 68 -14.06 20.24 25.73
C ASN A 68 -14.99 19.12 25.27
N GLU A 69 -14.55 18.37 24.28
CA GLU A 69 -15.36 17.33 23.64
C GLU A 69 -14.69 15.96 23.86
N ALA A 70 -15.47 14.95 24.21
CA ALA A 70 -14.99 13.58 24.35
C ALA A 70 -15.81 12.62 23.46
N LEU A 71 -15.12 11.84 22.64
CA LEU A 71 -15.73 10.77 21.86
C LEU A 71 -15.73 9.48 22.70
N LEU A 72 -16.90 8.86 22.83
CA LEU A 72 -17.10 7.60 23.53
C LEU A 72 -17.68 6.56 22.59
N ARG A 73 -17.25 5.30 22.71
CA ARG A 73 -17.89 4.16 22.04
C ARG A 73 -18.86 3.51 23.03
N VAL A 74 -20.15 3.51 22.70
CA VAL A 74 -21.22 2.99 23.54
C VAL A 74 -21.06 1.48 23.71
N ASN A 75 -20.98 1.03 24.96
CA ASN A 75 -20.92 -0.39 25.32
C ASN A 75 -22.24 -0.92 25.85
N LYS A 76 -22.98 -0.09 26.58
CA LYS A 76 -24.24 -0.47 27.20
C LYS A 76 -25.15 0.73 27.35
N VAL A 77 -26.46 0.49 27.17
CA VAL A 77 -27.51 1.47 27.43
C VAL A 77 -28.58 0.80 28.28
N GLU A 78 -28.98 1.45 29.37
CA GLU A 78 -30.02 0.97 30.28
C GLU A 78 -31.07 2.05 30.50
N SER A 79 -32.36 1.69 30.49
CA SER A 79 -33.41 2.60 30.95
C SER A 79 -33.34 2.76 32.48
N ILE A 80 -33.57 3.96 32.98
CA ILE A 80 -33.71 4.23 34.40
C ILE A 80 -35.19 4.51 34.68
N MET A 81 -35.88 3.55 35.31
CA MET A 81 -37.32 3.63 35.58
C MET A 81 -37.70 4.62 36.69
N SER A 82 -36.74 4.98 37.56
CA SER A 82 -36.93 5.95 38.65
C SER A 82 -35.80 6.97 38.62
N PRO A 83 -36.05 8.24 38.23
CA PRO A 83 -35.00 9.25 38.23
C PRO A 83 -34.45 9.46 39.66
N PRO A 84 -33.16 9.83 39.80
CA PRO A 84 -32.61 10.25 41.09
C PRO A 84 -33.50 11.32 41.73
N LEU A 85 -33.79 11.18 43.04
CA LEU A 85 -34.64 12.10 43.83
C LEU A 85 -34.20 13.58 43.76
N SER A 86 -32.98 13.86 43.29
CA SER A 86 -32.39 15.19 43.13
C SER A 86 -32.80 15.94 41.85
N ILE A 87 -33.56 15.34 40.92
CA ILE A 87 -33.83 15.93 39.59
C ILE A 87 -35.31 16.27 39.45
N LYS A 88 -35.62 17.56 39.32
CA LYS A 88 -37.00 18.09 39.16
C LYS A 88 -37.35 18.19 37.67
N GLY A 89 -38.09 17.21 37.15
CA GLY A 89 -38.71 17.29 35.82
C GLY A 89 -39.55 16.04 35.54
N THR A 90 -40.84 16.21 35.24
CA THR A 90 -41.81 15.10 35.10
C THR A 90 -41.93 14.52 33.69
N ASN A 91 -41.28 15.11 32.67
CA ASN A 91 -41.41 14.70 31.26
C ASN A 91 -40.05 14.43 30.58
N SER A 92 -39.13 13.73 31.26
CA SER A 92 -37.83 13.35 30.69
C SER A 92 -37.60 11.84 30.75
N THR A 93 -37.07 11.29 29.66
CA THR A 93 -36.56 9.91 29.62
C THR A 93 -35.17 9.90 30.24
N TYR A 94 -34.92 8.98 31.16
CA TYR A 94 -33.60 8.79 31.77
C TYR A 94 -32.95 7.50 31.28
N VAL A 95 -31.72 7.63 30.79
CA VAL A 95 -30.92 6.48 30.36
C VAL A 95 -29.55 6.51 31.02
N ARG A 96 -28.99 5.34 31.29
CA ARG A 96 -27.59 5.16 31.64
C ARG A 96 -26.84 4.72 30.39
N ILE A 97 -25.83 5.48 29.99
CA ILE A 97 -24.93 5.15 28.89
C ILE A 97 -23.58 4.80 29.49
N ALA A 98 -23.12 3.57 29.29
CA ALA A 98 -21.74 3.20 29.58
C ALA A 98 -20.97 3.16 28.26
N GLY A 99 -19.90 3.95 28.16
CA GLY A 99 -19.06 4.02 26.96
C GLY A 99 -17.58 3.87 27.29
N ASP A 100 -16.84 3.18 26.42
CA ASP A 100 -15.38 3.19 26.45
C ASP A 100 -14.89 4.54 25.93
N PHE A 101 -13.93 5.14 26.62
CA PHE A 101 -13.28 6.35 26.15
C PHE A 101 -12.47 6.08 24.88
N VAL A 102 -12.60 6.97 23.89
CA VAL A 102 -11.88 6.88 22.61
C VAL A 102 -10.82 7.97 22.55
N ILE A 103 -11.23 9.23 22.51
CA ILE A 103 -10.33 10.39 22.47
C ILE A 103 -11.06 11.68 22.88
N SER A 104 -10.32 12.65 23.40
CA SER A 104 -10.81 14.01 23.72
C SER A 104 -10.25 15.05 22.75
N ARG A 105 -11.00 16.11 22.51
CA ARG A 105 -10.52 17.37 21.92
C ARG A 105 -10.63 18.48 22.96
N VAL A 106 -9.50 19.10 23.26
CA VAL A 106 -9.39 20.22 24.19
C VAL A 106 -9.29 21.51 23.41
N ARG A 107 -10.14 22.48 23.74
CA ARG A 107 -10.14 23.78 23.06
C ARG A 107 -9.05 24.68 23.62
N GLY A 108 -8.22 25.28 22.75
CA GLY A 108 -7.17 26.22 23.14
C GLY A 108 -6.87 27.26 22.06
N ASN A 109 -6.89 28.55 22.42
CA ASN A 109 -6.56 29.70 21.55
C ASN A 109 -7.09 29.59 20.11
N GLY A 110 -8.38 29.24 19.95
CA GLY A 110 -9.03 29.14 18.64
C GLY A 110 -8.79 27.84 17.86
N SER A 111 -8.06 26.87 18.41
CA SER A 111 -7.79 25.55 17.82
C SER A 111 -8.16 24.41 18.76
N TYR A 112 -8.39 23.21 18.23
CA TYR A 112 -8.56 21.99 19.04
C TYR A 112 -7.25 21.20 19.08
N ARG A 113 -6.92 20.68 20.27
CA ARG A 113 -5.83 19.71 20.46
C ARG A 113 -6.41 18.37 20.89
N TYR A 114 -6.03 17.31 20.19
CA TYR A 114 -6.43 15.95 20.53
C TYR A 114 -5.64 15.45 21.75
N SER A 115 -6.31 14.72 22.63
CA SER A 115 -5.73 14.20 23.87
C SER A 115 -6.29 12.82 24.20
N SER A 116 -5.41 11.93 24.63
CA SER A 116 -5.77 10.62 25.19
C SER A 116 -6.22 10.70 26.67
N LEU A 117 -6.27 11.90 27.24
CA LEU A 117 -6.78 12.11 28.60
C LEU A 117 -8.30 12.14 28.59
N ILE A 118 -8.89 11.38 29.50
CA ILE A 118 -10.33 11.32 29.71
C ILE A 118 -10.79 12.65 30.31
N VAL A 119 -11.68 13.34 29.60
CA VAL A 119 -12.45 14.45 30.16
C VAL A 119 -13.66 13.85 30.88
N ILE A 120 -13.76 14.07 32.19
CA ILE A 120 -14.95 13.68 32.97
C ILE A 120 -15.94 14.85 32.89
N PRO A 121 -17.06 14.70 32.19
CA PRO A 121 -17.99 15.79 31.94
C PRO A 121 -18.75 16.18 33.22
N ILE A 122 -18.89 17.46 33.49
CA ILE A 122 -19.68 17.93 34.63
C ILE A 122 -21.19 17.79 34.38
N ASN A 123 -21.99 17.89 35.44
CA ASN A 123 -23.44 17.98 35.32
C ASN A 123 -23.85 19.19 34.46
N GLY A 124 -24.82 18.99 33.57
CA GLY A 124 -25.23 19.98 32.56
C GLY A 124 -24.53 19.84 31.21
N SER A 125 -23.53 18.96 31.09
CA SER A 125 -22.86 18.65 29.82
C SER A 125 -23.81 18.02 28.81
N LEU A 126 -23.55 18.19 27.52
CA LEU A 126 -24.42 17.69 26.45
C LEU A 126 -23.93 16.33 25.94
N VAL A 127 -24.86 15.43 25.65
CA VAL A 127 -24.59 14.19 24.90
C VAL A 127 -25.17 14.33 23.51
N ILE A 128 -24.33 14.11 22.49
CA ILE A 128 -24.64 14.34 21.09
C ILE A 128 -24.43 13.05 20.31
N TYR A 129 -25.36 12.75 19.40
CA TYR A 129 -25.17 11.77 18.34
C TYR A 129 -24.46 12.46 17.18
N PRO A 130 -23.16 12.16 16.94
CA PRO A 130 -22.37 12.96 16.04
C PRO A 130 -22.73 12.72 14.57
N SER A 131 -22.57 13.75 13.75
CA SER A 131 -22.60 13.64 12.28
C SER A 131 -21.40 12.86 11.75
N SER A 132 -21.48 12.42 10.48
CA SER A 132 -20.43 11.64 9.84
C SER A 132 -19.09 12.39 9.78
N GLU A 133 -19.13 13.70 9.53
CA GLU A 133 -18.00 14.60 9.43
C GLU A 133 -17.27 14.72 10.79
N VAL A 134 -18.04 14.86 11.87
CA VAL A 134 -17.50 14.96 13.22
C VAL A 134 -16.79 13.67 13.61
N ILE A 135 -17.38 12.52 13.32
CA ILE A 135 -16.73 11.22 13.53
C ILE A 135 -15.42 11.15 12.73
N ARG A 136 -15.43 11.50 11.43
CA ARG A 136 -14.21 11.49 10.60
C ARG A 136 -13.07 12.29 11.21
N GLU A 137 -13.36 13.52 11.61
CA GLU A 137 -12.36 14.37 12.25
C GLU A 137 -11.84 13.73 13.55
N PHE A 138 -12.71 13.12 14.36
CA PHE A 138 -12.30 12.57 15.66
C PHE A 138 -11.36 11.40 15.47
N LEU A 139 -11.62 10.59 14.44
CA LEU A 139 -10.83 9.40 14.12
C LEU A 139 -9.56 9.73 13.31
N GLY A 140 -9.35 10.99 12.90
CA GLY A 140 -8.20 11.39 12.07
C GLY A 140 -8.35 11.00 10.59
N LEU A 141 -9.59 10.79 10.12
CA LEU A 141 -9.90 10.41 8.73
C LEU A 141 -9.97 11.64 7.81
N THR A 142 -8.96 12.50 7.91
CA THR A 142 -8.85 13.76 7.19
C THR A 142 -7.73 13.65 6.15
N GLY A 143 -8.07 13.76 4.86
CA GLY A 143 -7.11 13.75 3.77
C GLY A 143 -7.74 13.36 2.44
N ASN A 144 -6.90 13.15 1.43
CA ASN A 144 -7.32 12.91 0.05
C ASN A 144 -7.13 11.46 -0.39
N LEU A 145 -6.26 10.71 0.30
CA LEU A 145 -5.93 9.34 -0.08
C LEU A 145 -6.96 8.38 0.48
N SER A 146 -7.82 7.83 -0.38
CA SER A 146 -8.89 6.92 0.03
C SER A 146 -8.39 5.49 0.23
N PHE A 147 -8.70 4.93 1.39
CA PHE A 147 -8.45 3.53 1.72
C PHE A 147 -9.71 2.66 1.65
N GLY A 148 -10.90 3.25 1.57
CA GLY A 148 -12.19 2.55 1.62
C GLY A 148 -13.21 3.31 2.46
N LYS A 149 -14.16 2.59 3.05
CA LYS A 149 -15.21 3.14 3.91
C LYS A 149 -15.41 2.27 5.16
N ALA A 150 -15.86 2.87 6.26
CA ALA A 150 -16.27 2.21 7.48
C ALA A 150 -17.75 2.49 7.76
N LEU A 151 -18.53 1.46 8.11
CA LEU A 151 -19.89 1.63 8.59
C LEU A 151 -19.85 2.00 10.08
N ILE A 152 -20.09 3.28 10.39
CA ILE A 152 -20.05 3.79 11.77
C ILE A 152 -21.31 4.61 12.00
N ASN A 153 -22.02 4.33 13.10
CA ASN A 153 -23.30 5.00 13.41
C ASN A 153 -24.33 4.90 12.26
N GLY A 154 -24.28 3.82 11.47
CA GLY A 154 -25.14 3.66 10.28
C GLY A 154 -24.73 4.51 9.06
N TYR A 155 -23.66 5.31 9.17
CA TYR A 155 -23.10 6.09 8.07
C TYR A 155 -21.96 5.34 7.37
N ASP A 156 -21.90 5.48 6.05
CA ASP A 156 -20.74 5.06 5.24
C ASP A 156 -19.64 6.13 5.31
N ILE A 157 -18.77 6.01 6.30
CA ILE A 157 -17.71 6.97 6.56
C ILE A 157 -16.48 6.67 5.70
N PRO A 158 -16.05 7.56 4.79
CA PRO A 158 -14.85 7.34 4.00
C PRO A 158 -13.59 7.36 4.88
N ILE A 159 -12.76 6.34 4.72
CA ILE A 159 -11.45 6.22 5.35
C ILE A 159 -10.46 6.91 4.42
N THR A 160 -10.14 8.16 4.73
CA THR A 160 -9.21 8.99 3.95
C THR A 160 -8.09 9.48 4.84
N LEU A 161 -6.84 9.32 4.39
CA LEU A 161 -5.66 9.83 5.11
C LEU A 161 -4.94 10.88 4.28
N SER A 162 -4.09 11.68 4.92
CA SER A 162 -3.13 12.53 4.21
C SER A 162 -2.22 11.68 3.33
N GLU A 163 -1.75 12.22 2.21
CA GLU A 163 -0.78 11.54 1.34
C GLU A 163 0.55 11.31 2.08
N ASP A 164 0.90 12.22 2.98
CA ASP A 164 2.05 12.06 3.88
C ASP A 164 1.92 10.83 4.79
N ALA A 165 0.73 10.22 4.89
CA ALA A 165 0.57 8.93 5.57
C ALA A 165 1.47 7.86 4.98
N LEU A 166 1.68 7.86 3.66
CA LEU A 166 2.55 6.88 3.01
C LEU A 166 4.04 7.11 3.25
N SER A 167 4.46 8.20 3.92
CA SER A 167 5.87 8.44 4.25
C SER A 167 6.49 7.34 5.13
N GLY A 168 5.67 6.74 6.00
CA GLY A 168 6.03 5.57 6.79
C GLY A 168 5.98 4.24 6.01
N GLY A 169 5.60 4.27 4.73
CA GLY A 169 5.26 3.10 3.92
C GLY A 169 3.94 2.44 4.32
N LEU A 170 3.43 1.56 3.48
CA LEU A 170 2.25 0.73 3.73
C LEU A 170 2.55 -0.76 3.54
N LEU A 171 2.32 -1.56 4.56
CA LEU A 171 2.33 -3.02 4.45
C LEU A 171 0.89 -3.54 4.34
N ILE A 172 0.60 -4.32 3.32
CA ILE A 172 -0.70 -4.95 3.06
C ILE A 172 -0.55 -6.45 3.27
N MET A 173 -1.25 -6.98 4.27
CA MET A 173 -1.23 -8.41 4.59
C MET A 173 -2.60 -9.03 4.32
N GLY A 174 -2.62 -10.20 3.69
CA GLY A 174 -3.87 -10.92 3.46
C GLY A 174 -3.69 -12.17 2.61
N GLN A 175 -4.58 -13.14 2.77
CA GLN A 175 -4.54 -14.36 1.98
C GLN A 175 -4.88 -14.13 0.49
N PRO A 176 -4.65 -15.11 -0.40
CA PRO A 176 -5.08 -15.00 -1.79
C PRO A 176 -6.59 -14.72 -1.91
N GLY A 177 -6.98 -13.87 -2.86
CA GLY A 177 -8.38 -13.54 -3.13
C GLY A 177 -9.09 -12.63 -2.12
N CYS A 178 -8.38 -12.02 -1.16
CA CYS A 178 -8.99 -11.10 -0.19
C CYS A 178 -9.15 -9.65 -0.68
N GLY A 179 -8.54 -9.29 -1.83
CA GLY A 179 -8.65 -7.96 -2.43
C GLY A 179 -7.38 -7.10 -2.44
N LYS A 180 -6.19 -7.64 -2.12
CA LYS A 180 -4.92 -6.86 -2.10
C LYS A 180 -4.64 -6.12 -3.41
N SER A 181 -4.57 -6.83 -4.54
CA SER A 181 -4.26 -6.22 -5.83
C SER A 181 -5.38 -5.28 -6.30
N PHE A 182 -6.64 -5.55 -5.95
CA PHE A 182 -7.76 -4.64 -6.20
C PHE A 182 -7.60 -3.32 -5.43
N PHE A 183 -7.21 -3.39 -4.16
CA PHE A 183 -6.91 -2.21 -3.35
C PHE A 183 -5.74 -1.41 -3.94
N ILE A 184 -4.62 -2.08 -4.27
CA ILE A 184 -3.42 -1.40 -4.80
C ILE A 184 -3.73 -0.69 -6.12
N LYS A 185 -4.50 -1.32 -7.03
CA LYS A 185 -4.96 -0.70 -8.28
C LYS A 185 -5.76 0.58 -8.04
N ARG A 186 -6.72 0.54 -7.11
CA ARG A 186 -7.48 1.74 -6.69
C ARG A 186 -6.55 2.80 -6.12
N LEU A 187 -5.61 2.41 -5.27
CA LEU A 187 -4.66 3.31 -4.64
C LEU A 187 -3.75 4.00 -5.67
N ILE A 188 -3.25 3.27 -6.68
CA ILE A 188 -2.44 3.85 -7.78
C ILE A 188 -3.22 4.95 -8.51
N LYS A 189 -4.51 4.73 -8.77
CA LYS A 189 -5.36 5.74 -9.41
C LYS A 189 -5.48 7.01 -8.59
N GLU A 190 -5.70 6.87 -7.28
CA GLU A 190 -5.74 8.01 -6.36
C GLU A 190 -4.39 8.74 -6.32
N LEU A 191 -3.28 8.01 -6.14
CA LEU A 191 -1.92 8.57 -6.14
C LEU A 191 -1.56 9.28 -7.45
N TYR A 192 -2.04 8.75 -8.58
CA TYR A 192 -1.88 9.41 -9.87
C TYR A 192 -2.66 10.72 -9.94
N SER A 193 -3.86 10.79 -9.36
CA SER A 193 -4.68 12.01 -9.38
C SER A 193 -4.13 13.17 -8.53
N THR A 194 -3.39 12.89 -7.45
CA THR A 194 -2.98 13.93 -6.49
C THR A 194 -1.77 14.74 -6.93
N SER A 195 -1.01 14.28 -7.93
CA SER A 195 0.24 14.91 -8.44
C SER A 195 1.39 15.05 -7.43
N SER A 196 1.23 14.63 -6.17
CA SER A 196 2.26 14.75 -5.12
C SER A 196 3.44 13.79 -5.28
N TYR A 197 3.31 12.77 -6.13
CA TYR A 197 4.36 11.79 -6.41
C TYR A 197 4.79 11.90 -7.86
N GLU A 198 6.10 12.06 -8.05
CA GLU A 198 6.73 12.17 -9.36
C GLU A 198 6.71 10.84 -10.10
N ASN A 199 6.94 9.74 -9.37
CA ASN A 199 6.97 8.40 -9.91
C ASN A 199 6.23 7.40 -9.01
N ILE A 200 5.53 6.47 -9.66
CA ILE A 200 4.93 5.29 -9.09
C ILE A 200 5.53 4.11 -9.85
N VAL A 201 6.35 3.32 -9.16
CA VAL A 201 7.05 2.16 -9.71
C VAL A 201 6.39 0.90 -9.20
N ILE A 202 6.02 -0.02 -10.09
CA ILE A 202 5.30 -1.25 -9.78
C ILE A 202 6.15 -2.43 -10.22
N LEU A 203 6.54 -3.27 -9.27
CA LEU A 203 7.16 -4.58 -9.53
C LEU A 203 6.03 -5.61 -9.59
N ASP A 204 5.59 -5.93 -10.80
CA ASP A 204 4.40 -6.72 -11.07
C ASP A 204 4.75 -8.21 -11.25
N ARG A 205 4.70 -8.97 -10.15
CA ARG A 205 4.85 -10.43 -10.17
C ARG A 205 3.64 -11.17 -10.75
N THR A 206 2.52 -10.48 -10.99
CA THR A 206 1.22 -11.08 -11.33
C THR A 206 0.79 -10.85 -12.78
N GLY A 207 1.35 -9.85 -13.44
CA GLY A 207 0.93 -9.38 -14.76
C GLY A 207 -0.45 -8.69 -14.76
N GLU A 208 -1.02 -8.37 -13.59
CA GLU A 208 -2.41 -7.93 -13.50
C GLU A 208 -2.62 -6.40 -13.51
N TYR A 209 -1.55 -5.60 -13.41
CA TYR A 209 -1.68 -4.14 -13.20
C TYR A 209 -1.84 -3.37 -14.51
N THR A 210 -1.10 -3.76 -15.55
CA THR A 210 -1.02 -3.01 -16.81
C THR A 210 -2.38 -2.70 -17.42
N LYS A 211 -3.27 -3.69 -17.50
CA LYS A 211 -4.59 -3.50 -18.10
C LYS A 211 -5.40 -2.44 -17.34
N ASP A 212 -5.54 -2.61 -16.03
CA ASP A 212 -6.39 -1.76 -15.20
C ASP A 212 -5.91 -0.31 -15.18
N ILE A 213 -4.59 -0.09 -15.12
CA ILE A 213 -3.98 1.25 -15.17
C ILE A 213 -4.35 1.97 -16.47
N ILE A 214 -4.16 1.31 -17.62
CA ILE A 214 -4.46 1.88 -18.92
C ILE A 214 -5.97 2.11 -19.10
N GLU A 215 -6.82 1.18 -18.68
CA GLU A 215 -8.29 1.33 -18.77
C GLU A 215 -8.81 2.49 -17.90
N ASN A 216 -8.08 2.86 -16.84
CA ASN A 216 -8.37 4.01 -15.98
C ASN A 216 -7.81 5.34 -16.51
N GLY A 217 -7.26 5.39 -17.73
CA GLY A 217 -6.79 6.63 -18.35
C GLY A 217 -5.40 7.07 -17.89
N ILE A 218 -4.62 6.17 -17.30
CA ILE A 218 -3.29 6.47 -16.78
C ILE A 218 -2.25 6.10 -17.84
N ASP A 219 -1.40 7.04 -18.21
CA ASP A 219 -0.27 6.78 -19.09
C ASP A 219 0.83 6.03 -18.32
N ALA A 220 1.34 4.94 -18.89
CA ALA A 220 2.35 4.10 -18.25
C ALA A 220 3.44 3.64 -19.23
N SER A 221 4.64 3.42 -18.68
CA SER A 221 5.69 2.64 -19.35
C SER A 221 5.79 1.26 -18.69
N ALA A 222 5.93 0.22 -19.49
CA ALA A 222 6.08 -1.16 -19.05
C ALA A 222 7.40 -1.74 -19.57
N LEU A 223 8.20 -2.30 -18.65
CA LEU A 223 9.29 -3.21 -18.99
C LEU A 223 8.73 -4.61 -19.08
N ILE A 224 8.99 -5.30 -20.19
CA ILE A 224 8.63 -6.71 -20.36
C ILE A 224 9.91 -7.51 -20.64
N PRO A 225 10.36 -8.37 -19.71
CA PRO A 225 11.44 -9.30 -19.97
C PRO A 225 11.06 -10.26 -21.11
N VAL A 226 11.94 -10.44 -22.09
CA VAL A 226 11.71 -11.34 -23.24
C VAL A 226 12.68 -12.50 -23.25
N ASP A 227 12.18 -13.71 -23.52
CA ASP A 227 12.92 -14.97 -23.49
C ASP A 227 13.45 -15.39 -24.87
N LEU A 228 13.95 -14.42 -25.64
CA LEU A 228 14.29 -14.61 -27.06
C LEU A 228 15.48 -15.54 -27.30
N MET A 229 16.37 -15.78 -26.31
CA MET A 229 17.49 -16.72 -26.51
C MET A 229 17.04 -18.17 -26.68
N LYS A 230 15.78 -18.51 -26.34
CA LYS A 230 15.21 -19.84 -26.66
C LYS A 230 15.17 -20.12 -28.17
N LEU A 231 15.22 -19.08 -29.00
CA LEU A 231 15.23 -19.21 -30.46
C LEU A 231 16.57 -19.77 -30.99
N GLY A 232 17.65 -19.67 -30.20
CA GLY A 232 19.00 -20.09 -30.63
C GLY A 232 19.59 -19.25 -31.77
N ARG A 233 18.95 -18.12 -32.12
CA ARG A 233 19.36 -17.15 -33.15
C ARG A 233 18.86 -15.75 -32.78
N PRO A 234 19.40 -14.68 -33.38
CA PRO A 234 18.78 -13.36 -33.31
C PRO A 234 17.31 -13.41 -33.76
N ALA A 235 16.44 -12.73 -33.01
CA ALA A 235 15.02 -12.62 -33.35
C ALA A 235 14.80 -11.54 -34.41
N ASP A 236 13.90 -11.74 -35.36
CA ASP A 236 13.57 -10.67 -36.31
C ASP A 236 12.69 -9.60 -35.63
N ILE A 237 12.77 -8.35 -36.10
CA ILE A 237 11.95 -7.26 -35.55
C ILE A 237 10.45 -7.55 -35.63
N ASP A 238 10.00 -8.27 -36.66
CA ASP A 238 8.62 -8.71 -36.80
C ASP A 238 8.21 -9.78 -35.77
N GLU A 239 9.14 -10.65 -35.35
CA GLU A 239 8.92 -11.60 -34.26
C GLU A 239 8.76 -10.86 -32.92
N LEU A 240 9.57 -9.84 -32.67
CA LEU A 240 9.45 -9.00 -31.49
C LEU A 240 8.13 -8.23 -31.47
N LYS A 241 7.73 -7.66 -32.61
CA LYS A 241 6.43 -6.99 -32.75
C LYS A 241 5.26 -7.96 -32.53
N LYS A 242 5.36 -9.18 -33.04
CA LYS A 242 4.37 -10.23 -32.80
C LYS A 242 4.30 -10.59 -31.31
N TYR A 243 5.43 -10.71 -30.63
CA TYR A 243 5.50 -10.93 -29.18
C TYR A 243 4.74 -9.84 -28.41
N VAL A 244 5.00 -8.57 -28.72
CA VAL A 244 4.30 -7.43 -28.09
C VAL A 244 2.79 -7.48 -28.36
N VAL A 245 2.38 -7.76 -29.60
CA VAL A 245 0.96 -7.90 -29.97
C VAL A 245 0.29 -9.06 -29.21
N ASP A 246 0.98 -10.17 -29.05
CA ASP A 246 0.45 -11.34 -28.33
C ASP A 246 0.40 -11.07 -26.82
N LYS A 247 1.38 -10.36 -26.24
CA LYS A 247 1.30 -9.88 -24.85
C LYS A 247 0.11 -8.94 -24.63
N LEU A 248 -0.12 -7.98 -25.51
CA LEU A 248 -1.31 -7.12 -25.43
C LEU A 248 -2.61 -7.92 -25.46
N ARG A 249 -2.66 -8.97 -26.29
CA ARG A 249 -3.82 -9.87 -26.33
C ARG A 249 -4.00 -10.63 -25.02
N ILE A 250 -2.93 -11.16 -24.43
CA ILE A 250 -2.96 -11.88 -23.15
C ILE A 250 -3.45 -10.95 -22.03
N LEU A 251 -3.00 -9.69 -22.03
CA LEU A 251 -3.48 -8.63 -21.14
C LEU A 251 -4.94 -8.22 -21.41
N GLY A 252 -5.61 -8.82 -22.40
CA GLY A 252 -7.02 -8.60 -22.70
C GLY A 252 -7.31 -7.43 -23.64
N PHE A 253 -6.29 -6.83 -24.27
CA PHE A 253 -6.48 -5.80 -25.29
C PHE A 253 -6.77 -6.43 -26.66
N GLN A 254 -7.94 -6.15 -27.24
CA GLN A 254 -8.34 -6.70 -28.53
C GLN A 254 -7.63 -5.98 -29.71
N ARG A 255 -7.02 -6.76 -30.63
CA ARG A 255 -6.16 -6.30 -31.75
C ARG A 255 -6.71 -5.16 -32.62
N ARG A 256 -8.03 -4.99 -32.76
CA ARG A 256 -8.63 -4.00 -33.69
C ARG A 256 -8.73 -2.57 -33.13
N LYS A 257 -8.22 -2.33 -31.91
CA LYS A 257 -8.45 -1.07 -31.19
C LYS A 257 -7.20 -0.29 -30.78
N ALA A 258 -6.01 -0.74 -31.17
CA ALA A 258 -4.76 -0.04 -30.83
C ALA A 258 -3.89 0.23 -32.07
N LYS A 259 -3.30 1.42 -32.14
CA LYS A 259 -2.26 1.79 -33.10
C LYS A 259 -0.91 1.56 -32.41
N ILE A 260 -0.09 0.69 -32.98
CA ILE A 260 1.24 0.39 -32.47
C ILE A 260 2.25 1.11 -33.38
N SER A 261 3.11 1.90 -32.76
CA SER A 261 4.27 2.53 -33.39
C SER A 261 5.53 2.12 -32.67
N MET A 262 6.65 2.10 -33.39
CA MET A 262 7.94 1.70 -32.84
C MET A 262 8.89 2.89 -32.89
N SER A 263 9.63 3.11 -31.81
CA SER A 263 10.77 4.03 -31.73
C SER A 263 12.03 3.24 -31.42
N MET A 264 13.15 3.69 -31.99
CA MET A 264 14.46 3.07 -31.78
C MET A 264 15.51 4.14 -31.48
N SER A 265 16.43 3.82 -30.58
CA SER A 265 17.60 4.62 -30.29
C SER A 265 18.78 3.70 -30.01
N LYS A 266 19.97 4.06 -30.53
CA LYS A 266 21.21 3.29 -30.27
C LYS A 266 21.54 3.20 -28.78
N ASN A 267 21.13 4.21 -27.99
CA ASN A 267 21.38 4.26 -26.55
C ASN A 267 20.20 3.76 -25.73
N ASP A 268 18.97 3.88 -26.24
CA ASP A 268 17.77 3.56 -25.45
C ASP A 268 17.14 2.20 -25.82
N GLY A 269 17.52 1.56 -26.92
CA GLY A 269 16.94 0.28 -27.37
C GLY A 269 15.68 0.44 -28.21
N ILE A 270 14.84 -0.60 -28.21
CA ILE A 270 13.57 -0.66 -28.94
C ILE A 270 12.42 -0.35 -27.99
N GLU A 271 11.49 0.51 -28.41
CA GLU A 271 10.27 0.84 -27.68
C GLU A 271 9.04 0.77 -28.59
N PHE A 272 7.97 0.17 -28.09
CA PHE A 272 6.68 0.09 -28.77
C PHE A 272 5.67 1.00 -28.07
N ASN A 273 5.26 2.06 -28.75
CA ASN A 273 4.24 3.00 -28.29
C ASN A 273 2.87 2.55 -28.78
N ILE A 274 1.95 2.34 -27.85
CA ILE A 274 0.62 1.79 -28.09
C ILE A 274 -0.43 2.84 -27.74
N ASP A 275 -1.17 3.26 -28.75
CA ASP A 275 -2.25 4.23 -28.65
C ASP A 275 -3.61 3.54 -28.84
N PHE A 276 -4.42 3.53 -27.77
CA PHE A 276 -5.72 2.88 -27.78
C PHE A 276 -6.79 3.84 -28.32
N ARG A 277 -7.51 3.43 -29.37
CA ARG A 277 -8.56 4.21 -30.04
C ARG A 277 -9.82 4.43 -29.20
N ARG A 278 -9.81 4.09 -27.91
CA ARG A 278 -10.96 4.21 -27.00
C ARG A 278 -10.79 5.44 -26.13
N LYS A 279 -11.78 6.34 -26.17
CA LYS A 279 -11.79 7.56 -25.35
C LYS A 279 -11.67 7.20 -23.87
N GLY A 280 -10.77 7.88 -23.16
CA GLY A 280 -10.51 7.71 -21.73
C GLY A 280 -9.48 6.63 -21.39
N PHE A 281 -8.92 5.91 -22.36
CA PHE A 281 -7.78 5.01 -22.12
C PHE A 281 -6.47 5.81 -22.12
N GLY A 282 -5.52 5.40 -21.28
CA GLY A 282 -4.16 5.93 -21.27
C GLY A 282 -3.32 5.39 -22.42
N LYS A 283 -2.10 5.92 -22.56
CA LYS A 283 -1.08 5.42 -23.48
C LYS A 283 -0.17 4.42 -22.79
N LEU A 284 0.33 3.45 -23.56
CA LEU A 284 1.25 2.45 -23.06
C LEU A 284 2.52 2.43 -23.91
N SER A 285 3.67 2.62 -23.28
CA SER A 285 4.98 2.38 -23.88
C SER A 285 5.52 1.05 -23.38
N ILE A 286 5.77 0.10 -24.27
CA ILE A 286 6.35 -1.21 -23.94
C ILE A 286 7.81 -1.23 -24.36
N MET A 287 8.68 -1.57 -23.41
CA MET A 287 10.11 -1.82 -23.63
C MET A 287 10.36 -3.31 -23.46
N PRO A 288 10.36 -4.09 -24.56
CA PRO A 288 10.71 -5.50 -24.51
C PRO A 288 12.23 -5.63 -24.42
N LEU A 289 12.73 -6.22 -23.35
CA LEU A 289 14.16 -6.20 -23.02
C LEU A 289 14.63 -7.58 -22.54
N SER A 290 15.87 -7.92 -22.86
CA SER A 290 16.56 -9.02 -22.18
C SER A 290 17.41 -8.48 -21.03
N ILE A 291 17.77 -9.36 -20.11
CA ILE A 291 18.64 -9.07 -18.98
C ILE A 291 20.10 -9.16 -19.45
N ARG A 292 20.91 -8.13 -19.19
CA ARG A 292 22.34 -8.23 -19.45
C ARG A 292 22.99 -9.17 -18.43
N PHE A 293 23.58 -10.26 -18.90
CA PHE A 293 24.12 -11.31 -18.04
C PHE A 293 25.18 -10.78 -17.08
N ARG A 294 26.13 -9.98 -17.57
CA ARG A 294 27.19 -9.40 -16.75
C ARG A 294 26.66 -8.64 -15.53
N TRP A 295 25.78 -7.68 -15.79
CA TRP A 295 25.18 -6.86 -14.73
C TRP A 295 24.40 -7.74 -13.75
N PHE A 296 23.63 -8.71 -14.25
CA PHE A 296 22.87 -9.61 -13.38
C PHE A 296 23.78 -10.45 -12.50
N ILE A 297 24.77 -11.14 -13.07
CA ILE A 297 25.60 -12.09 -12.32
C ILE A 297 26.49 -11.40 -11.29
N GLU A 298 27.03 -10.22 -11.61
CA GLU A 298 27.81 -9.39 -10.67
C GLU A 298 26.96 -8.96 -9.47
N ARG A 299 25.70 -8.57 -9.69
CA ARG A 299 24.78 -8.15 -8.62
C ARG A 299 24.22 -9.35 -7.85
N ALA A 300 23.91 -10.43 -8.55
CA ALA A 300 23.36 -11.65 -8.00
C ALA A 300 24.35 -12.43 -7.12
N ALA A 301 25.66 -12.27 -7.33
CA ALA A 301 26.71 -12.99 -6.60
C ALA A 301 26.54 -12.96 -5.07
N ASN A 302 25.95 -11.89 -4.51
CA ASN A 302 25.70 -11.79 -3.07
C ASN A 302 24.54 -12.65 -2.54
N TYR A 303 23.72 -13.22 -3.42
CA TYR A 303 22.56 -14.04 -3.10
C TYR A 303 22.68 -15.48 -3.59
N LEU A 304 23.77 -15.80 -4.29
CA LEU A 304 24.07 -17.13 -4.80
C LEU A 304 24.87 -17.95 -3.77
N ASP A 305 25.01 -19.25 -4.03
CA ASP A 305 25.84 -20.15 -3.22
C ASP A 305 27.28 -19.58 -3.07
N PRO A 306 27.90 -19.63 -1.87
CA PRO A 306 29.23 -19.08 -1.64
C PRO A 306 30.31 -19.61 -2.61
N GLU A 307 30.20 -20.86 -3.06
CA GLU A 307 31.12 -21.44 -4.05
C GLU A 307 30.91 -20.81 -5.44
N ILE A 308 29.66 -20.54 -5.82
CA ILE A 308 29.36 -19.81 -7.06
C ILE A 308 29.86 -18.38 -6.96
N LYS A 309 29.66 -17.71 -5.81
CA LYS A 309 30.20 -16.37 -5.56
C LYS A 309 31.73 -16.35 -5.71
N TYR A 310 32.42 -17.36 -5.19
CA TYR A 310 33.86 -17.49 -5.35
C TYR A 310 34.25 -17.59 -6.84
N VAL A 311 33.60 -18.46 -7.62
CA VAL A 311 33.85 -18.59 -9.08
C VAL A 311 33.65 -17.26 -9.80
N VAL A 312 32.51 -16.58 -9.56
CA VAL A 312 32.21 -15.29 -10.19
C VAL A 312 33.26 -14.25 -9.81
N THR A 313 33.63 -14.16 -8.54
CA THR A 313 34.61 -13.17 -8.06
C THR A 313 36.01 -13.43 -8.65
N THR A 314 36.44 -14.69 -8.73
CA THR A 314 37.71 -15.05 -9.38
C THR A 314 37.69 -14.67 -10.86
N LEU A 315 36.60 -14.95 -11.59
CA LEU A 315 36.49 -14.55 -12.99
C LEU A 315 36.48 -13.03 -13.17
N MET A 316 35.88 -12.26 -12.26
CA MET A 316 35.98 -10.79 -12.31
C MET A 316 37.43 -10.29 -12.21
N MET A 317 38.28 -10.99 -11.45
CA MET A 317 39.68 -10.61 -11.25
C MET A 317 40.59 -11.07 -12.39
N GLU A 318 40.42 -12.32 -12.84
CA GLU A 318 41.35 -12.99 -13.76
C GLU A 318 40.94 -12.86 -15.24
N ASN A 319 39.64 -12.76 -15.53
CA ASN A 319 39.13 -12.67 -16.90
C ASN A 319 37.77 -11.97 -16.96
N GLU A 320 37.76 -10.64 -16.83
CA GLU A 320 36.54 -9.82 -16.78
C GLU A 320 35.59 -10.07 -17.97
N LYS A 321 36.13 -10.37 -19.16
CA LYS A 321 35.34 -10.67 -20.37
C LYS A 321 34.54 -11.97 -20.26
N ALA A 322 34.90 -12.87 -19.35
CA ALA A 322 34.17 -14.10 -19.07
C ALA A 322 32.72 -13.83 -18.67
N LEU A 323 32.43 -12.68 -18.07
CA LEU A 323 31.08 -12.35 -17.59
C LEU A 323 30.23 -11.60 -18.60
N ASN A 324 30.73 -11.28 -19.80
CA ASN A 324 30.00 -10.44 -20.75
C ASN A 324 28.70 -11.07 -21.25
N THR A 325 28.70 -12.39 -21.47
CA THR A 325 27.50 -13.13 -21.88
C THR A 325 27.42 -14.46 -21.17
N VAL A 326 26.23 -15.07 -21.12
CA VAL A 326 26.05 -16.44 -20.61
C VAL A 326 27.00 -17.42 -21.31
N GLN A 327 27.20 -17.27 -22.63
CA GLN A 327 28.04 -18.16 -23.42
C GLN A 327 29.54 -17.96 -23.13
N SER A 328 29.98 -16.72 -22.92
CA SER A 328 31.35 -16.41 -22.48
C SER A 328 31.64 -17.04 -21.12
N PHE A 329 30.67 -16.99 -20.20
CA PHE A 329 30.80 -17.55 -18.86
C PHE A 329 30.94 -19.07 -18.90
N ILE A 330 30.08 -19.74 -19.65
CA ILE A 330 30.15 -21.20 -19.87
C ILE A 330 31.51 -21.60 -20.46
N SER A 331 32.06 -20.80 -21.36
CA SER A 331 33.35 -21.09 -21.99
C SER A 331 34.50 -20.94 -21.00
N ALA A 332 34.47 -19.90 -20.16
CA ALA A 332 35.49 -19.65 -19.14
C ALA A 332 35.49 -20.70 -18.02
N ILE A 333 34.33 -21.08 -17.47
CA ILE A 333 34.29 -22.08 -16.39
C ILE A 333 34.63 -23.51 -16.86
N LYS A 334 34.69 -23.74 -18.17
CA LYS A 334 35.18 -25.00 -18.77
C LYS A 334 36.68 -24.99 -19.06
N ASP A 335 37.36 -23.87 -18.84
CA ASP A 335 38.79 -23.76 -19.00
C ASP A 335 39.52 -24.69 -17.99
N PRO A 336 40.36 -25.62 -18.47
CA PRO A 336 41.13 -26.51 -17.60
C PRO A 336 42.03 -25.77 -16.59
N GLU A 337 42.51 -24.57 -16.92
CA GLU A 337 43.38 -23.80 -16.01
C GLU A 337 42.59 -23.27 -14.81
N LEU A 338 41.37 -22.77 -15.05
CA LEU A 338 40.45 -22.34 -13.99
C LEU A 338 40.02 -23.51 -13.09
N LEU A 339 39.87 -24.72 -13.65
CA LEU A 339 39.58 -25.92 -12.86
C LEU A 339 40.67 -26.22 -11.83
N ASN A 340 41.93 -25.97 -12.17
CA ASN A 340 43.07 -26.18 -11.26
C ASN A 340 43.13 -25.14 -10.14
N ILE A 341 42.63 -23.92 -10.39
CA ILE A 341 42.61 -22.81 -9.42
C ILE A 341 41.43 -22.93 -8.47
N ILE A 342 40.23 -23.19 -8.99
CA ILE A 342 38.97 -23.11 -8.24
C ILE A 342 38.53 -24.47 -7.69
N GLY A 343 38.86 -25.56 -8.39
CA GLY A 343 38.44 -26.92 -8.05
C GLY A 343 37.10 -27.35 -8.66
N ARG A 344 36.87 -28.67 -8.73
CA ARG A 344 35.73 -29.29 -9.44
C ARG A 344 34.35 -28.97 -8.84
N GLY A 345 34.23 -28.92 -7.51
CA GLY A 345 32.95 -28.72 -6.83
C GLY A 345 32.28 -27.38 -7.18
N PRO A 346 32.95 -26.24 -6.92
CA PRO A 346 32.43 -24.91 -7.28
C PRO A 346 32.17 -24.75 -8.78
N ILE A 347 33.05 -25.29 -9.63
CA ILE A 347 32.89 -25.24 -11.09
C ILE A 347 31.64 -25.99 -11.53
N ASN A 348 31.37 -27.18 -11.00
CA ASN A 348 30.15 -27.93 -11.35
C ASN A 348 28.88 -27.13 -10.99
N LYS A 349 28.82 -26.52 -9.80
CA LYS A 349 27.69 -25.67 -9.41
C LYS A 349 27.55 -24.43 -10.32
N ALA A 350 28.65 -23.81 -10.71
CA ALA A 350 28.65 -22.68 -11.63
C ALA A 350 28.17 -23.09 -13.03
N VAL A 351 28.54 -24.28 -13.50
CA VAL A 351 28.07 -24.87 -14.76
C VAL A 351 26.56 -25.12 -14.70
N ASP A 352 26.07 -25.71 -13.62
CA ASP A 352 24.63 -25.97 -13.43
C ASP A 352 23.82 -24.67 -13.42
N LEU A 353 24.31 -23.64 -12.72
CA LEU A 353 23.71 -22.30 -12.75
C LEU A 353 23.73 -21.71 -14.17
N ALA A 354 24.86 -21.78 -14.87
CA ALA A 354 25.01 -21.19 -16.19
C ALA A 354 24.03 -21.79 -17.20
N TYR A 355 23.87 -23.11 -17.20
CA TYR A 355 22.87 -23.78 -18.03
C TYR A 355 21.46 -23.43 -17.60
N SER A 356 21.17 -23.41 -16.29
CA SER A 356 19.86 -23.00 -15.80
C SER A 356 19.48 -21.59 -16.27
N LEU A 357 20.41 -20.62 -16.23
CA LEU A 357 20.20 -19.26 -16.72
C LEU A 357 20.05 -19.22 -18.25
N LYS A 358 20.89 -19.96 -18.99
CA LYS A 358 20.82 -20.08 -20.45
C LYS A 358 19.46 -20.59 -20.91
N ASP A 359 18.95 -21.63 -20.27
CA ASP A 359 17.71 -22.30 -20.63
C ASP A 359 16.47 -21.43 -20.38
N THR A 360 16.59 -20.41 -19.51
CA THR A 360 15.50 -19.45 -19.32
C THR A 360 15.24 -18.58 -20.55
N GLY A 361 16.25 -18.32 -21.36
CA GLY A 361 16.15 -17.48 -22.56
C GLY A 361 16.16 -15.97 -22.33
N PHE A 362 16.18 -15.48 -21.09
CA PHE A 362 16.00 -14.05 -20.77
C PHE A 362 17.27 -13.21 -20.87
N PHE A 363 18.43 -13.79 -21.18
CA PHE A 363 19.72 -13.10 -21.12
C PHE A 363 20.28 -12.78 -22.49
N ASP A 364 20.92 -11.62 -22.64
CA ASP A 364 21.74 -11.24 -23.82
C ASP A 364 21.08 -11.46 -25.19
N ALA A 365 19.78 -11.18 -25.30
CA ALA A 365 19.06 -11.33 -26.55
C ALA A 365 19.49 -10.29 -27.59
N MET A 366 19.57 -10.73 -28.85
CA MET A 366 19.82 -9.88 -30.00
C MET A 366 18.61 -9.88 -30.93
N VAL A 367 18.35 -8.74 -31.54
CA VAL A 367 17.28 -8.54 -32.52
C VAL A 367 17.91 -8.13 -33.85
N ASN A 368 17.55 -8.80 -34.93
CA ASN A 368 17.95 -8.42 -36.28
C ASN A 368 16.99 -7.35 -36.83
N ILE A 369 17.57 -6.24 -37.28
CA ILE A 369 16.85 -5.11 -37.86
C ILE A 369 17.56 -4.76 -39.15
N ASP A 370 16.90 -5.01 -40.28
CA ASP A 370 17.40 -4.72 -41.62
C ASP A 370 18.82 -5.28 -41.88
N GLY A 371 19.14 -6.45 -41.31
CA GLY A 371 20.43 -7.12 -41.46
C GLY A 371 21.47 -6.79 -40.37
N GLU A 372 21.21 -5.81 -39.50
CA GLU A 372 22.07 -5.49 -38.36
C GLU A 372 21.55 -6.13 -37.07
N ASN A 373 22.44 -6.79 -36.31
CA ASN A 373 22.09 -7.33 -35.00
C ASN A 373 22.24 -6.25 -33.93
N MET A 374 21.14 -5.93 -33.25
CA MET A 374 21.08 -5.00 -32.14
C MET A 374 20.95 -5.77 -30.82
N ASP A 375 21.82 -5.47 -29.85
CA ASP A 375 21.68 -5.93 -28.47
C ASP A 375 20.53 -5.16 -27.80
N ILE A 376 19.51 -5.88 -27.34
CA ILE A 376 18.37 -5.29 -26.61
C ILE A 376 18.49 -5.52 -25.10
N SER A 377 19.62 -6.02 -24.63
CA SER A 377 19.91 -6.15 -23.21
C SER A 377 20.21 -4.80 -22.57
N VAL A 378 19.60 -4.54 -21.42
CA VAL A 378 19.82 -3.30 -20.66
C VAL A 378 20.68 -3.55 -19.43
N PHE A 379 21.54 -2.58 -19.12
CA PHE A 379 22.27 -2.52 -17.85
C PHE A 379 21.34 -2.26 -16.67
N SER A 380 20.24 -1.51 -16.86
CA SER A 380 19.30 -1.19 -15.78
C SER A 380 17.96 -0.72 -16.35
N PRO A 381 16.81 -1.08 -15.74
CA PRO A 381 15.49 -0.72 -16.26
C PRO A 381 15.10 0.74 -16.01
N ILE A 382 16.04 1.57 -15.56
CA ILE A 382 15.85 2.98 -15.22
C ILE A 382 15.11 3.77 -16.31
N ARG A 383 15.25 3.41 -17.58
CA ARG A 383 14.55 4.09 -18.69
C ARG A 383 13.04 4.14 -18.49
N VAL A 384 12.45 3.07 -17.96
CA VAL A 384 10.98 2.98 -17.71
C VAL A 384 10.55 3.99 -16.64
N LEU A 385 11.47 4.39 -15.75
CA LEU A 385 11.24 5.40 -14.72
C LEU A 385 11.13 6.83 -15.26
N ARG A 386 11.33 7.06 -16.57
CA ARG A 386 11.03 8.38 -17.20
C ARG A 386 9.52 8.68 -17.20
N SER A 387 8.68 7.66 -17.14
CA SER A 387 7.23 7.84 -16.99
C SER A 387 6.85 7.97 -15.53
N ARG A 388 5.80 8.76 -15.27
CA ARG A 388 5.22 8.89 -13.94
C ARG A 388 4.73 7.56 -13.39
N VAL A 389 4.19 6.68 -14.23
CA VAL A 389 3.88 5.30 -13.84
C VAL A 389 4.76 4.34 -14.62
N ALA A 390 5.54 3.56 -13.89
CA ALA A 390 6.49 2.58 -14.39
C ALA A 390 6.08 1.19 -13.90
N ILE A 391 5.85 0.26 -14.82
CA ILE A 391 5.50 -1.12 -14.54
C ILE A 391 6.68 -1.98 -14.97
N ILE A 392 7.17 -2.84 -14.10
CA ILE A 392 8.18 -3.84 -14.43
C ILE A 392 7.49 -5.17 -14.28
N ASP A 393 7.18 -5.79 -15.40
CA ASP A 393 6.52 -7.09 -15.45
C ASP A 393 7.53 -8.19 -15.12
N LEU A 394 7.27 -8.92 -14.04
CA LEU A 394 8.12 -10.02 -13.57
C LEU A 394 7.43 -11.38 -13.71
N HIS A 395 6.13 -11.40 -14.06
CA HIS A 395 5.28 -12.59 -14.03
C HIS A 395 5.82 -13.76 -14.89
N GLU A 396 6.47 -13.44 -16.00
CA GLU A 396 6.97 -14.44 -16.95
C GLU A 396 8.33 -15.04 -16.54
N LEU A 397 9.00 -14.46 -15.54
CA LEU A 397 10.28 -14.97 -15.07
C LEU A 397 10.07 -16.22 -14.22
N PRO A 398 10.92 -17.25 -14.33
CA PRO A 398 10.90 -18.38 -13.41
C PRO A 398 11.12 -17.92 -11.97
N ASP A 399 10.41 -18.51 -11.00
CA ASP A 399 10.48 -18.13 -9.57
C ASP A 399 11.92 -18.03 -9.03
N SER A 400 12.80 -18.94 -9.47
CA SER A 400 14.22 -18.99 -9.10
C SER A 400 15.00 -17.74 -9.53
N LEU A 401 14.68 -17.17 -10.70
CA LEU A 401 15.28 -15.95 -11.24
C LEU A 401 14.55 -14.71 -10.73
N MET A 402 13.22 -14.77 -10.66
CA MET A 402 12.33 -13.64 -10.34
C MET A 402 12.73 -12.95 -9.03
N SER A 403 12.96 -13.71 -7.95
CA SER A 403 13.25 -13.13 -6.64
C SER A 403 14.61 -12.45 -6.56
N ILE A 404 15.64 -13.01 -7.20
CA ILE A 404 16.98 -12.40 -7.25
C ILE A 404 16.95 -11.17 -8.16
N TYR A 405 16.30 -11.28 -9.32
CA TYR A 405 16.18 -10.16 -10.24
C TYR A 405 15.40 -9.00 -9.62
N GLU A 406 14.25 -9.27 -9.00
CA GLU A 406 13.44 -8.25 -8.31
C GLU A 406 14.24 -7.51 -7.24
N ILE A 407 15.01 -8.21 -6.39
CA ILE A 407 15.76 -7.50 -5.34
C ILE A 407 16.85 -6.60 -5.93
N ILE A 408 17.53 -7.06 -7.00
CA ILE A 408 18.56 -6.27 -7.69
C ILE A 408 17.91 -5.01 -8.27
N LEU A 409 16.72 -5.15 -8.86
CA LEU A 409 15.96 -4.02 -9.37
C LEU A 409 15.58 -3.02 -8.28
N ILE A 410 15.07 -3.50 -7.14
CA ILE A 410 14.74 -2.64 -6.00
C ILE A 410 15.97 -1.83 -5.58
N GLU A 411 17.12 -2.49 -5.40
CA GLU A 411 18.35 -1.82 -5.00
C GLU A 411 18.82 -0.78 -6.02
N ASP A 412 18.79 -1.11 -7.31
CA ASP A 412 19.23 -0.22 -8.38
C ASP A 412 18.29 0.98 -8.56
N ILE A 413 16.97 0.76 -8.45
CA ILE A 413 15.98 1.85 -8.49
C ILE A 413 16.11 2.75 -7.27
N VAL A 414 16.34 2.19 -6.08
CA VAL A 414 16.62 2.99 -4.88
C VAL A 414 17.89 3.82 -5.07
N LYS A 415 18.98 3.21 -5.54
CA LYS A 415 20.24 3.93 -5.83
C LYS A 415 20.05 5.05 -6.86
N TRP A 416 19.23 4.82 -7.88
CA TRP A 416 18.92 5.82 -8.90
C TRP A 416 18.29 7.07 -8.29
N PHE A 417 17.30 6.90 -7.43
CA PHE A 417 16.58 8.02 -6.83
C PHE A 417 17.31 8.68 -5.65
N ILE A 418 18.24 8.01 -4.97
CA ILE A 418 19.12 8.66 -3.96
C ILE A 418 19.86 9.87 -4.55
N GLY A 419 20.20 9.83 -5.84
CA GLY A 419 20.85 10.94 -6.55
C GLY A 419 19.97 12.18 -6.75
N SER A 420 18.65 12.07 -6.54
CA SER A 420 17.67 13.14 -6.80
C SER A 420 17.04 13.61 -5.50
N ARG A 421 17.44 14.80 -5.01
CA ARG A 421 17.18 15.25 -3.64
C ARG A 421 15.71 15.60 -3.32
N ASP A 422 14.86 15.75 -4.33
CA ASP A 422 13.49 16.26 -4.16
C ASP A 422 12.39 15.27 -4.58
N ASN A 423 12.77 14.06 -5.01
CA ASN A 423 11.80 13.15 -5.63
C ASN A 423 10.94 12.44 -4.57
N LYS A 424 9.61 12.58 -4.68
CA LYS A 424 8.66 11.73 -3.98
C LYS A 424 8.27 10.55 -4.87
N VAL A 425 8.75 9.36 -4.52
CA VAL A 425 8.55 8.13 -5.29
C VAL A 425 7.77 7.11 -4.48
N ILE A 426 6.77 6.47 -5.08
CA ILE A 426 6.12 5.28 -4.54
C ILE A 426 6.68 4.04 -5.22
N MET A 427 7.19 3.09 -4.46
CA MET A 427 7.59 1.76 -4.95
C MET A 427 6.62 0.70 -4.43
N ILE A 428 5.90 0.06 -5.34
CA ILE A 428 4.94 -1.00 -5.07
C ILE A 428 5.61 -2.34 -5.35
N VAL A 429 5.68 -3.19 -4.33
CA VAL A 429 6.21 -4.56 -4.43
C VAL A 429 5.11 -5.53 -4.02
N ASP A 430 4.47 -6.15 -5.02
CA ASP A 430 3.39 -7.10 -4.79
C ASP A 430 3.96 -8.52 -4.62
N ASN A 431 3.28 -9.35 -3.83
CA ASN A 431 3.60 -10.78 -3.64
C ASN A 431 5.08 -11.06 -3.26
N VAL A 432 5.60 -10.36 -2.24
CA VAL A 432 7.02 -10.43 -1.81
C VAL A 432 7.44 -11.74 -1.14
N GLU A 433 6.59 -12.75 -1.09
CA GLU A 433 6.83 -14.04 -0.43
C GLU A 433 8.11 -14.73 -0.93
N GLY A 434 8.44 -14.58 -2.21
CA GLY A 434 9.68 -15.12 -2.78
C GLY A 434 10.93 -14.48 -2.15
N LEU A 435 10.89 -13.17 -1.87
CA LEU A 435 11.97 -12.45 -1.18
C LEU A 435 12.05 -12.83 0.30
N MET A 436 10.90 -13.15 0.91
CA MET A 436 10.82 -13.54 2.33
C MET A 436 11.38 -14.94 2.60
N GLY A 437 11.42 -15.82 1.58
CA GLY A 437 11.93 -17.18 1.69
C GLY A 437 13.45 -17.26 1.89
N ASN A 438 14.19 -16.21 1.52
CA ASN A 438 15.64 -16.13 1.70
C ASN A 438 16.00 -14.96 2.63
N LYS A 439 16.80 -15.23 3.66
CA LYS A 439 17.17 -14.25 4.68
C LYS A 439 17.94 -13.06 4.09
N ASP A 440 18.80 -13.27 3.11
CA ASP A 440 19.64 -12.24 2.52
C ASP A 440 18.85 -11.35 1.55
N LEU A 441 17.91 -11.94 0.79
CA LEU A 441 16.94 -11.19 -0.02
C LEU A 441 16.06 -10.31 0.87
N LEU A 442 15.48 -10.86 1.94
CA LEU A 442 14.66 -10.11 2.89
C LEU A 442 15.43 -8.97 3.57
N ASN A 443 16.68 -9.22 4.00
CA ASN A 443 17.50 -8.19 4.61
C ASN A 443 17.82 -7.06 3.61
N SER A 444 18.05 -7.40 2.34
CA SER A 444 18.30 -6.41 1.28
C SER A 444 17.06 -5.57 0.98
N LEU A 445 15.87 -6.17 1.01
CA LEU A 445 14.61 -5.46 0.88
C LEU A 445 14.43 -4.47 2.04
N ILE A 446 14.65 -4.92 3.28
CA ILE A 446 14.56 -4.08 4.47
C ILE A 446 15.56 -2.91 4.40
N ASN A 447 16.79 -3.17 3.98
CA ASN A 447 17.80 -2.12 3.81
C ASN A 447 17.37 -1.10 2.76
N SER A 448 16.82 -1.57 1.63
CA SER A 448 16.30 -0.71 0.56
C SER A 448 15.11 0.14 1.03
N ILE A 449 14.21 -0.41 1.85
CA ILE A 449 13.10 0.34 2.47
C ILE A 449 13.64 1.44 3.38
N ARG A 450 14.62 1.13 4.24
CA ARG A 450 15.21 2.08 5.19
C ARG A 450 15.94 3.21 4.49
N ILE A 451 16.81 2.86 3.54
CA ILE A 451 17.59 3.84 2.76
C ILE A 451 16.67 4.65 1.86
N GLY A 452 15.70 4.01 1.21
CA GLY A 452 14.73 4.69 0.35
C GLY A 452 13.94 5.75 1.08
N ARG A 453 13.46 5.45 2.30
CA ARG A 453 12.69 6.40 3.12
C ARG A 453 13.44 7.70 3.39
N SER A 454 14.75 7.64 3.67
CA SER A 454 15.54 8.86 3.92
C SER A 454 15.78 9.70 2.66
N HIS A 455 15.40 9.21 1.49
CA HIS A 455 15.56 9.86 0.19
C HIS A 455 14.23 10.01 -0.57
N GLY A 456 13.10 10.04 0.13
CA GLY A 456 11.80 10.31 -0.49
C GLY A 456 11.19 9.13 -1.27
N ILE A 457 11.73 7.91 -1.12
CA ILE A 457 11.22 6.69 -1.73
C ILE A 457 10.40 5.93 -0.69
N TYR A 458 9.10 5.82 -0.92
CA TYR A 458 8.17 5.19 0.01
C TYR A 458 7.64 3.88 -0.55
N PHE A 459 7.58 2.86 0.30
CA PHE A 459 7.25 1.51 -0.12
C PHE A 459 5.80 1.16 0.20
N ILE A 460 5.14 0.51 -0.74
CA ILE A 460 3.90 -0.23 -0.54
C ILE A 460 4.21 -1.70 -0.82
N VAL A 461 4.10 -2.54 0.20
CA VAL A 461 4.46 -3.96 0.09
C VAL A 461 3.24 -4.81 0.38
N ALA A 462 2.99 -5.81 -0.47
CA ALA A 462 1.90 -6.76 -0.27
C ALA A 462 2.41 -8.19 -0.10
N THR A 463 1.83 -8.92 0.87
CA THR A 463 2.22 -10.30 1.18
C THR A 463 1.06 -11.08 1.83
N ARG A 464 1.09 -12.41 1.72
CA ARG A 464 0.25 -13.33 2.50
C ARG A 464 0.91 -13.80 3.80
N LEU A 465 2.21 -13.59 3.95
CA LEU A 465 3.00 -14.10 5.08
C LEU A 465 3.32 -12.99 6.08
N PHE A 466 3.22 -13.31 7.36
CA PHE A 466 3.66 -12.40 8.41
C PHE A 466 5.18 -12.51 8.62
N SER A 467 5.88 -11.38 8.59
CA SER A 467 7.28 -11.28 9.04
C SER A 467 7.42 -10.11 10.00
N ARG A 468 7.85 -10.42 11.24
CA ARG A 468 8.09 -9.40 12.26
C ARG A 468 9.18 -8.40 11.84
N LYS A 469 10.18 -8.86 11.08
CA LYS A 469 11.25 -8.00 10.57
C LYS A 469 10.70 -6.99 9.56
N LEU A 470 9.90 -7.46 8.60
CA LEU A 470 9.29 -6.60 7.58
C LEU A 470 8.26 -5.66 8.22
N TYR A 471 7.37 -6.16 9.08
CA TYR A 471 6.34 -5.39 9.79
C TYR A 471 6.91 -4.16 10.51
N ARG A 472 8.06 -4.29 11.17
CA ARG A 472 8.71 -3.18 11.92
C ARG A 472 9.17 -2.04 11.04
N GLU A 473 9.31 -2.26 9.75
CA GLU A 473 9.74 -1.23 8.83
C GLU A 473 8.59 -0.32 8.41
N PHE A 474 7.33 -0.69 8.62
CA PHE A 474 6.18 0.07 8.12
C PHE A 474 5.45 0.83 9.23
N GLY A 475 5.16 2.11 8.98
CA GLY A 475 4.32 2.93 9.84
C GLY A 475 2.83 2.59 9.68
N ASN A 476 2.40 2.19 8.49
CA ASN A 476 1.01 1.83 8.21
C ASN A 476 0.89 0.35 7.89
N LEU A 477 -0.16 -0.27 8.43
CA LEU A 477 -0.48 -1.66 8.17
C LEU A 477 -1.96 -1.79 7.80
N MET A 478 -2.22 -2.41 6.65
CA MET A 478 -3.53 -2.86 6.23
C MET A 478 -3.58 -4.38 6.33
N ILE A 479 -4.54 -4.89 7.08
CA ILE A 479 -4.73 -6.32 7.29
C ILE A 479 -6.07 -6.69 6.72
N MET A 480 -6.05 -7.47 5.65
CA MET A 480 -7.23 -8.06 5.06
C MET A 480 -7.45 -9.47 5.64
N ARG A 481 -8.47 -10.17 5.17
CA ARG A 481 -8.75 -11.56 5.57
C ARG A 481 -7.48 -12.43 5.57
N MET A 482 -7.20 -13.06 6.71
CA MET A 482 -6.08 -13.98 6.93
C MET A 482 -6.58 -15.27 7.61
N ASN A 483 -5.96 -16.40 7.26
CA ASN A 483 -6.27 -17.70 7.88
C ASN A 483 -5.69 -17.85 9.31
N SER A 484 -4.69 -17.04 9.69
CA SER A 484 -4.06 -17.09 11.01
C SER A 484 -4.44 -15.87 11.85
N SER A 485 -4.73 -16.11 13.13
CA SER A 485 -5.06 -15.06 14.09
C SER A 485 -3.80 -14.29 14.49
N THR A 486 -3.56 -13.18 13.81
CA THR A 486 -2.52 -12.23 14.21
C THR A 486 -3.10 -11.38 15.34
N LYS A 487 -2.65 -11.61 16.59
CA LYS A 487 -3.03 -10.73 17.72
C LYS A 487 -2.34 -9.38 17.53
N LEU A 488 -3.08 -8.40 17.08
CA LEU A 488 -2.67 -7.00 17.09
C LEU A 488 -3.50 -6.29 18.14
N GLY A 489 -2.96 -5.23 18.77
CA GLY A 489 -3.62 -4.47 19.84
C GLY A 489 -4.83 -3.65 19.36
N CYS A 490 -5.68 -4.25 18.53
CA CYS A 490 -6.85 -3.67 17.89
C CYS A 490 -8.10 -4.32 18.50
N GLN A 491 -9.07 -3.50 18.86
CA GLN A 491 -10.33 -3.94 19.48
C GLN A 491 -11.40 -4.32 18.43
N GLU A 492 -11.11 -4.17 17.14
CA GLU A 492 -12.02 -4.54 16.07
C GLU A 492 -12.09 -6.06 15.85
N ASN A 493 -13.24 -6.52 15.35
CA ASN A 493 -13.42 -7.93 15.02
C ASN A 493 -12.48 -8.34 13.88
N THR A 494 -11.65 -9.35 14.14
CA THR A 494 -10.66 -9.88 13.18
C THR A 494 -11.25 -10.86 12.16
N ASN A 495 -12.53 -11.23 12.29
CA ASN A 495 -13.26 -11.95 11.26
C ASN A 495 -13.60 -10.99 10.10
N LEU A 496 -12.67 -10.88 9.16
CA LEU A 496 -12.79 -10.06 7.96
C LEU A 496 -13.35 -10.89 6.80
N LEU A 497 -14.31 -10.32 6.07
CA LEU A 497 -14.78 -10.83 4.79
C LEU A 497 -13.81 -10.43 3.65
N ASN A 498 -14.08 -10.87 2.43
CA ASN A 498 -13.36 -10.36 1.27
C ASN A 498 -13.60 -8.85 1.14
N ASN A 499 -12.57 -8.11 0.72
CA ASN A 499 -12.56 -6.65 0.63
C ASN A 499 -12.66 -5.90 1.96
N GLU A 500 -12.86 -6.59 3.09
CA GLU A 500 -12.74 -5.96 4.40
C GLU A 500 -11.28 -5.91 4.85
N PHE A 501 -10.96 -4.89 5.63
CA PHE A 501 -9.64 -4.69 6.21
C PHE A 501 -9.70 -4.07 7.59
N ILE A 502 -8.61 -4.21 8.33
CA ILE A 502 -8.26 -3.41 9.50
C ILE A 502 -7.06 -2.55 9.10
N LEU A 503 -7.18 -1.24 9.28
CA LEU A 503 -6.10 -0.28 9.07
C LEU A 503 -5.55 0.14 10.42
N ILE A 504 -4.23 0.05 10.56
CA ILE A 504 -3.44 0.55 11.68
C ILE A 504 -2.52 1.61 11.11
N SER A 505 -2.61 2.84 11.61
CA SER A 505 -1.81 3.95 11.12
C SER A 505 -1.61 4.98 12.25
N PRO A 506 -0.41 5.57 12.38
CA PRO A 506 -0.16 6.66 13.32
C PRO A 506 -0.90 7.96 12.95
N TRP A 507 -1.50 8.02 11.76
CA TRP A 507 -2.35 9.13 11.31
C TRP A 507 -3.78 9.04 11.81
N LEU A 508 -4.16 7.87 12.34
CA LEU A 508 -5.42 7.71 13.05
C LEU A 508 -5.26 8.22 14.48
N ASN A 509 -6.32 8.85 14.97
CA ASN A 509 -6.44 9.23 16.38
C ASN A 509 -6.86 8.03 17.27
N ILE A 510 -7.03 6.85 16.66
CA ILE A 510 -7.40 5.59 17.31
C ILE A 510 -6.42 4.49 16.91
N ASN A 511 -6.37 3.40 17.70
CA ASN A 511 -5.42 2.31 17.45
C ASN A 511 -5.58 1.63 16.09
N CYS A 512 -6.84 1.50 15.62
CA CYS A 512 -7.16 0.85 14.36
C CYS A 512 -8.59 1.16 13.93
N ILE A 513 -8.89 0.99 12.64
CA ILE A 513 -10.24 1.08 12.10
C ILE A 513 -10.54 -0.11 11.18
N LYS A 514 -11.72 -0.70 11.31
CA LYS A 514 -12.24 -1.69 10.34
C LYS A 514 -12.92 -0.96 9.19
N GLY A 515 -12.60 -1.35 7.96
CA GLY A 515 -13.18 -0.79 6.75
C GLY A 515 -13.42 -1.84 5.66
N SER A 516 -13.97 -1.38 4.55
CA SER A 516 -14.16 -2.13 3.32
C SER A 516 -13.70 -1.32 2.11
N ILE A 517 -13.05 -2.00 1.16
CA ILE A 517 -12.68 -1.45 -0.15
C ILE A 517 -13.76 -1.69 -1.21
N ALA A 518 -14.88 -2.32 -0.85
CA ALA A 518 -16.01 -2.55 -1.75
C ALA A 518 -16.77 -1.26 -2.06
#